data_AF-A0A7H0HIU5-F1
#
_entry.id   AF-A0A7H0HIU5-F1
#
_cell.length_a   1.000
_cell.length_b   1.000
_cell.length_c   1.000
_cell.angle_alpha   90.00
_cell.angle_beta   90.00
_cell.angle_gamma   90.00
#
_symmetry.space_group_name_H-M   'P 1'
#
loop_
_entity.id
_entity.type
_entity.pdbx_description
1 polymer ?
#
loop_
_entity_poly.entity_id
_entity_poly.type
_entity_poly.pdbx_seq_one_letter_code
_entity_poly.pdbx_strand_id
1 'polypeptide(L)'
;MTTLPFQALDPDLFERARALLDDEWLARDADLAPVLPTVLARGVGQDWHKAGTFRHHLVGVARALALWRQPRDVRLLGLLHSVYGNAYVDLVKFDAASERGRLAALVGEGAEQLVYLFCTMSRTQFVQKVLAGEFEADGGLVLEKDGQPQRLSPYEVAAFTIVSMADAMEQWFSWQDDIFSRFPHVLQRPQTAHWAASLWPGPMRPSARMLHQIAALGLALQHPGLRGQLPLPPMFEQCTRPLAQADEAAATSLYWSVIQLDQPLVDLDAATAVLEQAVRHNPWVGEPQMVLAQLYLSARRPDDARRAAESALQAFSAWGNAWDKRVQWDAWIAWTRILLQSATTGTWPERLDRLNNVALRG
;
A
#
# COMPACT_ATOMS: atom_id res chain seq x y z
N MET A 1 0.49 -18.92 27.00
CA MET A 1 0.94 -17.95 25.99
C MET A 1 -0.13 -17.90 24.90
N THR A 2 -0.70 -16.73 24.63
CA THR A 2 -1.67 -16.55 23.55
C THR A 2 -0.96 -16.73 22.20
N THR A 3 -1.54 -17.53 21.31
CA THR A 3 -1.06 -17.72 19.94
C THR A 3 -1.02 -16.40 19.19
N LEU A 4 0.06 -16.17 18.44
CA LEU A 4 0.19 -14.99 17.57
C LEU A 4 -0.91 -14.99 16.48
N PRO A 5 -1.44 -13.81 16.10
CA PRO A 5 -2.50 -13.65 15.10
C PRO A 5 -1.99 -13.81 13.66
N PHE A 6 -1.31 -14.92 13.37
CA PHE A 6 -0.86 -15.25 12.03
C PHE A 6 -2.03 -15.60 11.11
N GLN A 7 -1.97 -15.10 9.89
CA GLN A 7 -2.90 -15.37 8.80
C GLN A 7 -2.46 -16.63 8.04
N ALA A 8 -3.42 -17.39 7.53
CA ALA A 8 -3.14 -18.49 6.62
C ALA A 8 -2.79 -17.95 5.23
N LEU A 9 -1.81 -18.57 4.57
CA LEU A 9 -1.48 -18.26 3.18
C LEU A 9 -2.57 -18.78 2.25
N ASP A 10 -3.20 -17.88 1.50
CA ASP A 10 -4.09 -18.19 0.39
C ASP A 10 -3.24 -18.51 -0.87
N PRO A 11 -3.24 -19.77 -1.34
CA PRO A 11 -2.42 -20.16 -2.49
C PRO A 11 -2.81 -19.42 -3.77
N ASP A 12 -4.10 -19.14 -4.00
CA ASP A 12 -4.56 -18.47 -5.21
C ASP A 12 -4.19 -16.99 -5.21
N LEU A 13 -4.20 -16.36 -4.04
CA LEU A 13 -3.72 -14.99 -3.87
C LEU A 13 -2.21 -14.90 -4.07
N PHE A 14 -1.47 -15.84 -3.47
CA PHE A 14 -0.01 -15.91 -3.65
C PHE A 14 0.40 -16.16 -5.10
N GLU A 15 -0.29 -17.05 -5.81
CA GLU A 15 0.00 -17.29 -7.24
C GLU A 15 -0.23 -16.06 -8.10
N ARG A 16 -1.28 -15.28 -7.81
CA ARG A 16 -1.48 -13.97 -8.45
C ARG A 16 -0.35 -13.00 -8.14
N ALA A 17 0.06 -12.89 -6.88
CA ALA A 17 1.17 -12.02 -6.49
C ALA A 17 2.48 -12.46 -7.18
N ARG A 18 2.74 -13.77 -7.23
CA ARG A 18 3.93 -14.34 -7.86
C ARG A 18 4.01 -14.02 -9.35
N ALA A 19 2.89 -14.01 -10.06
CA ALA A 19 2.85 -13.62 -11.47
C ALA A 19 3.24 -12.14 -11.70
N LEU A 20 3.06 -11.28 -10.69
CA LEU A 20 3.41 -9.85 -10.74
C LEU A 20 4.85 -9.56 -10.29
N LEU A 21 5.64 -10.59 -9.97
CA LEU A 21 7.08 -10.47 -9.75
C LEU A 21 7.88 -10.37 -11.05
N ASP A 22 7.29 -10.74 -12.20
CA ASP A 22 7.89 -10.50 -13.51
C ASP A 22 7.82 -9.01 -13.81
N ASP A 23 8.95 -8.31 -13.91
CA ASP A 23 9.03 -6.87 -14.20
C ASP A 23 8.31 -6.48 -15.51
N GLU A 24 8.10 -7.43 -16.43
CA GLU A 24 7.38 -7.21 -17.69
C GLU A 24 5.86 -7.40 -17.57
N TRP A 25 5.31 -7.75 -16.41
CA TRP A 25 3.88 -8.06 -16.23
C TRP A 25 2.97 -6.98 -16.81
N LEU A 26 3.33 -5.70 -16.60
CA LEU A 26 2.53 -4.56 -17.02
C LEU A 26 2.56 -4.37 -18.54
N ALA A 27 3.69 -4.70 -19.20
CA ALA A 27 3.81 -4.65 -20.65
C ALA A 27 3.03 -5.77 -21.35
N ARG A 28 2.70 -6.85 -20.63
CA ARG A 28 1.89 -7.97 -21.13
C ARG A 28 0.41 -7.86 -20.74
N ASP A 29 0.04 -6.88 -19.93
CA ASP A 29 -1.33 -6.67 -19.51
C ASP A 29 -2.19 -6.10 -20.65
N ALA A 30 -3.25 -6.82 -21.03
CA ALA A 30 -4.07 -6.47 -22.19
C ALA A 30 -4.77 -5.10 -22.06
N ASP A 31 -5.06 -4.66 -20.83
CA ASP A 31 -5.80 -3.43 -20.56
C ASP A 31 -4.88 -2.23 -20.36
N LEU A 32 -3.78 -2.42 -19.62
CA LEU A 32 -2.88 -1.33 -19.23
C LEU A 32 -1.73 -1.12 -20.21
N ALA A 33 -1.21 -2.17 -20.85
CA ALA A 33 -0.08 -2.07 -21.78
C ALA A 33 -0.29 -1.05 -22.91
N PRO A 34 -1.47 -0.96 -23.56
CA PRO A 34 -1.70 0.03 -24.62
C PRO A 34 -1.55 1.49 -24.18
N VAL A 35 -1.71 1.76 -22.87
CA VAL A 35 -1.68 3.12 -22.30
C VAL A 35 -0.26 3.53 -21.90
N LEU A 36 0.61 2.57 -21.59
CA LEU A 36 1.97 2.84 -21.09
C LEU A 36 2.80 3.76 -21.97
N PRO A 37 2.88 3.60 -23.31
CA PRO A 37 3.73 4.47 -24.13
C PRO A 37 3.33 5.94 -23.98
N THR A 38 2.03 6.21 -23.92
CA THR A 38 1.48 7.56 -23.78
C THR A 38 1.79 8.17 -22.41
N VAL A 39 1.74 7.37 -21.34
CA VAL A 39 2.08 7.81 -19.98
C VAL A 39 3.60 8.00 -19.82
N LEU A 40 4.39 7.04 -20.29
CA LEU A 40 5.86 7.06 -20.20
C LEU A 40 6.48 8.22 -21.00
N ALA A 41 5.90 8.57 -22.16
CA ALA A 41 6.33 9.71 -22.96
C ALA A 41 6.23 11.06 -22.22
N ARG A 42 5.49 11.15 -21.11
CA ARG A 42 5.36 12.35 -20.27
C ARG A 42 6.46 12.51 -19.21
N GLY A 43 7.54 11.71 -19.31
CA GLY A 43 8.69 11.82 -18.42
C GLY A 43 8.47 11.24 -17.03
N VAL A 44 7.42 10.46 -16.78
CA VAL A 44 7.08 9.93 -15.44
C VAL A 44 8.20 9.08 -14.82
N GLY A 45 9.09 8.50 -15.62
CA GLY A 45 10.27 7.78 -15.14
C GLY A 45 11.42 8.67 -14.68
N GLN A 46 11.37 9.97 -14.97
CA GLN A 46 12.40 10.96 -14.65
C GLN A 46 11.93 11.90 -13.53
N ASP A 47 10.62 11.97 -13.25
CA ASP A 47 10.10 12.79 -12.17
C ASP A 47 10.29 12.10 -10.81
N TRP A 48 10.83 12.86 -9.87
CA TRP A 48 10.84 12.47 -8.46
C TRP A 48 9.40 12.37 -7.92
N HIS A 49 9.14 11.33 -7.13
CA HIS A 49 7.86 11.12 -6.46
C HIS A 49 8.04 10.35 -5.14
N LYS A 50 8.27 11.09 -4.04
CA LYS A 50 8.27 10.56 -2.66
C LYS A 50 9.28 9.42 -2.49
N ALA A 51 8.85 8.16 -2.44
CA ALA A 51 9.72 7.00 -2.23
C ALA A 51 10.52 6.57 -3.50
N GLY A 52 10.24 7.14 -4.67
CA GLY A 52 10.90 6.76 -5.92
C GLY A 52 10.60 7.72 -7.07
N THR A 53 10.44 7.18 -8.27
CA THR A 53 9.98 7.94 -9.45
C THR A 53 8.47 7.92 -9.58
N PHE A 54 7.88 8.84 -10.33
CA PHE A 54 6.44 8.82 -10.55
C PHE A 54 5.99 7.53 -11.28
N ARG A 55 6.81 7.01 -12.20
CA ARG A 55 6.60 5.69 -12.82
C ARG A 55 6.52 4.59 -11.76
N HIS A 56 7.46 4.57 -10.82
CA HIS A 56 7.50 3.56 -9.76
C HIS A 56 6.17 3.54 -8.98
N HIS A 57 5.73 4.72 -8.58
CA HIS A 57 4.46 4.91 -7.87
C HIS A 57 3.24 4.43 -8.67
N LEU A 58 3.10 4.86 -9.93
CA LEU A 58 1.99 4.46 -10.79
C LEU A 58 1.94 2.94 -11.00
N VAL A 59 3.09 2.30 -11.18
CA VAL A 59 3.19 0.84 -11.33
C VAL A 59 2.81 0.13 -10.03
N GLY A 60 3.23 0.65 -8.87
CA GLY A 60 2.87 0.10 -7.55
C GLY A 60 1.37 0.16 -7.27
N VAL A 61 0.70 1.26 -7.64
CA VAL A 61 -0.77 1.39 -7.53
C VAL A 61 -1.46 0.43 -8.50
N ALA A 62 -1.02 0.38 -9.77
CA ALA A 62 -1.58 -0.54 -10.76
C ALA A 62 -1.43 -2.02 -10.36
N ARG A 63 -0.30 -2.38 -9.73
CA ARG A 63 -0.03 -3.73 -9.22
C ARG A 63 -1.03 -4.13 -8.14
N ALA A 64 -1.27 -3.25 -7.15
CA ALA A 64 -2.26 -3.50 -6.10
C ALA A 64 -3.67 -3.72 -6.69
N LEU A 65 -4.12 -2.85 -7.60
CA LEU A 65 -5.44 -2.96 -8.20
C LEU A 65 -5.60 -4.19 -9.10
N ALA A 66 -4.55 -4.58 -9.84
CA ALA A 66 -4.52 -5.82 -10.60
C ALA A 66 -4.65 -7.05 -9.68
N LEU A 67 -3.90 -7.05 -8.57
CA LEU A 67 -3.91 -8.13 -7.58
C LEU A 67 -5.28 -8.28 -6.89
N TRP A 68 -5.96 -7.16 -6.67
CA TRP A 68 -7.32 -7.10 -6.12
C TRP A 68 -8.42 -7.36 -7.16
N ARG A 69 -8.04 -7.71 -8.40
CA ARG A 69 -8.96 -8.01 -9.52
C ARG A 69 -9.95 -6.87 -9.79
N GLN A 70 -9.52 -5.63 -9.65
CA GLN A 70 -10.35 -4.48 -10.01
C GLN A 70 -10.66 -4.49 -11.51
N PRO A 71 -11.84 -3.98 -11.92
CA PRO A 71 -12.19 -3.91 -13.34
C PRO A 71 -11.28 -2.93 -14.10
N ARG A 72 -11.29 -3.08 -15.43
CA ARG A 72 -10.41 -2.36 -16.35
C ARG A 72 -10.36 -0.86 -16.10
N ASP A 73 -11.52 -0.21 -15.97
CA ASP A 73 -11.67 1.23 -15.75
C ASP A 73 -11.06 1.68 -14.41
N VAL A 74 -11.22 0.92 -13.33
CA VAL A 74 -10.60 1.21 -12.02
C VAL A 74 -9.08 0.99 -12.07
N ARG A 75 -8.61 -0.02 -12.79
CA ARG A 75 -7.16 -0.23 -13.00
C ARG A 75 -6.53 0.90 -13.83
N LEU A 76 -7.23 1.36 -14.87
CA LEU A 76 -6.83 2.53 -15.65
C LEU A 76 -6.86 3.81 -14.82
N LEU A 77 -7.89 3.98 -13.99
CA LEU A 77 -7.95 5.04 -12.99
C LEU A 77 -6.69 5.03 -12.12
N GLY A 78 -6.32 3.89 -11.54
CA GLY A 78 -5.10 3.77 -10.73
C GLY A 78 -3.81 4.11 -11.48
N LEU A 79 -3.67 3.71 -12.75
CA LEU A 79 -2.50 4.07 -13.57
C LEU A 79 -2.45 5.57 -13.91
N LEU A 80 -3.60 6.23 -13.92
CA LEU A 80 -3.77 7.61 -14.38
C LEU A 80 -4.20 8.58 -13.26
N HIS A 81 -4.26 8.15 -12.01
CA HIS A 81 -4.95 8.83 -10.91
C HIS A 81 -4.40 10.23 -10.54
N SER A 82 -3.27 10.63 -11.13
CA SER A 82 -2.61 11.92 -10.90
C SER A 82 -2.23 12.65 -12.19
N VAL A 83 -2.72 12.21 -13.36
CA VAL A 83 -2.22 12.72 -14.66
C VAL A 83 -2.67 14.14 -15.00
N TYR A 84 -3.82 14.60 -14.48
CA TYR A 84 -4.28 15.98 -14.65
C TYR A 84 -3.73 16.95 -13.60
N GLY A 85 -2.72 16.52 -12.83
CA GLY A 85 -2.34 17.20 -11.59
C GLY A 85 -3.38 16.98 -10.49
N ASN A 86 -3.01 17.31 -9.26
CA ASN A 86 -3.91 17.18 -8.11
C ASN A 86 -3.50 18.17 -7.00
N ALA A 87 -4.34 18.35 -5.98
CA ALA A 87 -4.14 19.35 -4.92
C ALA A 87 -2.87 19.17 -4.05
N TYR A 88 -2.08 18.12 -4.23
CA TYR A 88 -0.91 17.80 -3.39
C TYR A 88 0.38 17.65 -4.20
N VAL A 89 0.27 17.52 -5.53
CA VAL A 89 1.38 17.26 -6.44
C VAL A 89 1.09 17.98 -7.75
N ASP A 90 1.87 19.03 -8.04
CA ASP A 90 1.82 19.77 -9.30
C ASP A 90 2.63 19.07 -10.39
N LEU A 91 2.29 17.81 -10.66
CA LEU A 91 2.83 17.00 -11.77
C LEU A 91 1.75 16.86 -12.84
N VAL A 92 1.29 17.98 -13.38
CA VAL A 92 0.34 17.97 -14.51
C VAL A 92 1.03 17.29 -15.70
N LYS A 93 0.56 16.09 -16.05
CA LYS A 93 1.05 15.34 -17.22
C LYS A 93 0.15 15.52 -18.43
N PHE A 94 -1.11 15.85 -18.21
CA PHE A 94 -2.09 16.20 -19.24
C PHE A 94 -2.79 17.47 -18.82
N ASP A 95 -2.98 18.39 -19.77
CA ASP A 95 -3.82 19.56 -19.52
C ASP A 95 -5.30 19.15 -19.58
N ALA A 96 -6.00 19.25 -18.46
CA ALA A 96 -7.42 18.92 -18.35
C ALA A 96 -8.32 19.81 -19.21
N ALA A 97 -7.85 20.99 -19.64
CA ALA A 97 -8.62 21.88 -20.51
C ALA A 97 -8.56 21.47 -21.99
N SER A 98 -7.47 20.84 -22.43
CA SER A 98 -7.22 20.59 -23.86
C SER A 98 -7.02 19.12 -24.24
N GLU A 99 -6.65 18.24 -23.30
CA GLU A 99 -6.21 16.87 -23.62
C GLU A 99 -7.17 15.75 -23.20
N ARG A 100 -8.34 16.08 -22.62
CA ARG A 100 -9.36 15.09 -22.21
C ARG A 100 -9.83 14.20 -23.35
N GLY A 101 -10.17 14.78 -24.50
CA GLY A 101 -10.64 14.02 -25.66
C GLY A 101 -9.60 13.02 -26.18
N ARG A 102 -8.30 13.37 -26.09
CA ARG A 102 -7.21 12.47 -26.46
C ARG A 102 -7.08 11.31 -25.49
N LEU A 103 -7.23 11.56 -24.19
CA LEU A 103 -7.20 10.48 -23.19
C LEU A 103 -8.43 9.59 -23.33
N ALA A 104 -9.62 10.15 -23.50
CA ALA A 104 -10.87 9.42 -23.72
C ALA A 104 -10.81 8.50 -24.95
N ALA A 105 -10.20 8.94 -26.05
CA ALA A 105 -9.98 8.10 -27.22
C ALA A 105 -9.05 6.90 -26.95
N LEU A 106 -8.14 7.01 -25.98
CA LEU A 106 -7.20 5.96 -25.61
C LEU A 106 -7.80 4.97 -24.59
N VAL A 107 -8.52 5.45 -23.58
CA VAL A 107 -8.96 4.63 -22.44
C VAL A 107 -10.46 4.35 -22.41
N GLY A 108 -11.24 5.07 -23.22
CA GLY A 108 -12.70 5.10 -23.21
C GLY A 108 -13.26 6.24 -22.38
N GLU A 109 -14.41 6.79 -22.78
CA GLU A 109 -15.03 7.96 -22.12
C GLU A 109 -15.32 7.73 -20.64
N GLY A 110 -15.85 6.55 -20.26
CA GLY A 110 -16.15 6.24 -18.86
C GLY A 110 -14.90 6.21 -17.98
N ALA A 111 -13.82 5.57 -18.44
CA ALA A 111 -12.57 5.50 -17.69
C ALA A 111 -11.90 6.89 -17.59
N GLU A 112 -11.93 7.69 -18.67
CA GLU A 112 -11.42 9.06 -18.64
C GLU A 112 -12.22 9.94 -17.66
N GLN A 113 -13.55 9.81 -17.64
CA GLN A 113 -14.39 10.56 -16.71
C GLN A 113 -14.06 10.23 -15.25
N LEU A 114 -13.82 8.95 -14.91
CA LEU A 114 -13.35 8.56 -13.57
C LEU A 114 -12.01 9.21 -13.22
N VAL A 115 -11.05 9.18 -14.15
CA VAL A 115 -9.73 9.82 -13.98
C VAL A 115 -9.88 11.33 -13.76
N TYR A 116 -10.67 11.99 -14.59
CA TYR A 116 -10.91 13.43 -14.47
C TYR A 116 -11.53 13.80 -13.12
N LEU A 117 -12.55 13.08 -12.68
CA LEU A 117 -13.21 13.33 -11.40
C LEU A 117 -12.24 13.10 -10.24
N PHE A 118 -11.50 11.99 -10.24
CA PHE A 118 -10.53 11.68 -9.18
C PHE A 118 -9.41 12.72 -9.10
N CYS A 119 -8.87 13.18 -10.23
CA CYS A 119 -7.81 14.19 -10.25
C CYS A 119 -8.29 15.58 -9.81
N THR A 120 -9.52 15.96 -10.18
CA THR A 120 -10.00 17.35 -10.01
C THR A 120 -10.87 17.58 -8.77
N MET A 121 -11.33 16.52 -8.11
CA MET A 121 -12.06 16.65 -6.84
C MET A 121 -11.12 16.72 -5.64
N SER A 122 -11.61 17.31 -4.54
CA SER A 122 -10.85 17.41 -3.30
C SER A 122 -10.70 16.04 -2.63
N ARG A 123 -9.49 15.46 -2.70
CA ARG A 123 -9.17 14.22 -2.00
C ARG A 123 -9.28 14.37 -0.48
N THR A 124 -8.90 15.52 0.08
CA THR A 124 -9.11 15.83 1.51
C THR A 124 -10.58 15.64 1.86
N GLN A 125 -11.48 16.30 1.13
CA GLN A 125 -12.90 16.28 1.44
C GLN A 125 -13.49 14.88 1.24
N PHE A 126 -13.12 14.19 0.16
CA PHE A 126 -13.53 12.83 -0.10
C PHE A 126 -13.17 11.90 1.06
N VAL A 127 -11.89 11.87 1.44
CA VAL A 127 -11.42 11.00 2.54
C VAL A 127 -12.08 11.38 3.86
N GLN A 128 -12.23 12.66 4.18
CA GLN A 128 -12.91 13.10 5.40
C GLN A 128 -14.36 12.59 5.48
N LYS A 129 -15.12 12.76 4.39
CA LYS A 129 -16.53 12.34 4.34
C LYS A 129 -16.71 10.83 4.35
N VAL A 130 -15.85 10.09 3.65
CA VAL A 130 -15.83 8.61 3.68
C VAL A 130 -15.55 8.10 5.09
N LEU A 131 -14.54 8.66 5.78
CA LEU A 131 -14.20 8.27 7.15
C LEU A 131 -15.27 8.67 8.17
N ALA A 132 -16.00 9.76 7.92
CA ALA A 132 -17.13 10.18 8.74
C ALA A 132 -18.44 9.40 8.46
N GLY A 133 -18.47 8.58 7.40
CA GLY A 133 -19.67 7.84 7.00
C GLY A 133 -20.77 8.72 6.44
N GLU A 134 -20.43 9.89 5.86
CA GLU A 134 -21.38 10.88 5.33
C GLU A 134 -21.93 10.49 3.94
N PHE A 135 -22.33 9.23 3.79
CA PHE A 135 -22.93 8.72 2.57
C PHE A 135 -24.42 9.09 2.46
N GLU A 136 -24.89 9.23 1.23
CA GLU A 136 -26.30 9.14 0.94
C GLU A 136 -26.81 7.70 1.12
N ALA A 137 -28.13 7.53 1.20
CA ALA A 137 -28.74 6.22 1.46
C ALA A 137 -28.36 5.14 0.42
N ASP A 138 -28.12 5.53 -0.84
CA ASP A 138 -27.69 4.63 -1.91
C ASP A 138 -26.17 4.40 -1.96
N GLY A 139 -25.39 5.04 -1.08
CA GLY A 139 -23.93 5.02 -1.07
C GLY A 139 -23.28 6.15 -1.87
N GLY A 140 -24.06 7.06 -2.46
CA GLY A 140 -23.52 8.27 -3.09
C GLY A 140 -22.84 9.20 -2.08
N LEU A 141 -22.02 10.13 -2.58
CA LEU A 141 -21.30 11.10 -1.76
C LEU A 141 -21.28 12.47 -2.43
N VAL A 142 -21.64 13.51 -1.69
CA VAL A 142 -21.61 14.89 -2.19
C VAL A 142 -20.34 15.60 -1.73
N LEU A 143 -19.58 16.12 -2.70
CA LEU A 143 -18.39 16.95 -2.52
C LEU A 143 -18.68 18.39 -2.95
N GLU A 144 -17.95 19.34 -2.41
CA GLU A 144 -17.98 20.74 -2.84
C GLU A 144 -16.85 20.97 -3.84
N LYS A 145 -17.17 21.55 -5.00
CA LYS A 145 -16.18 21.95 -6.01
C LYS A 145 -16.58 23.32 -6.56
N ASP A 146 -15.69 24.30 -6.45
CA ASP A 146 -15.91 25.67 -6.91
C ASP A 146 -17.21 26.30 -6.36
N GLY A 147 -17.56 25.97 -5.11
CA GLY A 147 -18.78 26.42 -4.42
C GLY A 147 -20.07 25.78 -4.94
N GLN A 148 -19.98 24.67 -5.70
CA GLN A 148 -21.10 23.89 -6.18
C GLN A 148 -21.03 22.45 -5.68
N PRO A 149 -22.17 21.88 -5.24
CA PRO A 149 -22.22 20.47 -4.87
C PRO A 149 -22.06 19.59 -6.11
N GLN A 150 -21.16 18.62 -6.01
CA GLN A 150 -20.89 17.59 -7.01
C GLN A 150 -21.15 16.24 -6.37
N ARG A 151 -22.10 15.49 -6.94
CA ARG A 151 -22.49 14.18 -6.44
C ARG A 151 -21.69 13.08 -7.14
N LEU A 152 -21.05 12.23 -6.36
CA LEU A 152 -20.48 10.96 -6.79
C LEU A 152 -21.50 9.84 -6.65
N SER A 153 -21.59 8.99 -7.67
CA SER A 153 -22.35 7.74 -7.65
C SER A 153 -21.73 6.72 -6.69
N PRO A 154 -22.49 5.70 -6.23
CA PRO A 154 -21.96 4.65 -5.38
C PRO A 154 -20.76 3.90 -6.00
N TYR A 155 -20.76 3.73 -7.33
CA TYR A 155 -19.64 3.11 -8.04
C TYR A 155 -18.38 3.99 -7.99
N GLU A 156 -18.50 5.30 -8.23
CA GLU A 156 -17.38 6.24 -8.14
C GLU A 156 -16.84 6.32 -6.71
N VAL A 157 -17.70 6.34 -5.70
CA VAL A 157 -17.29 6.30 -4.30
C VAL A 157 -16.51 5.03 -3.99
N ALA A 158 -16.99 3.85 -4.41
CA ALA A 158 -16.27 2.60 -4.21
C ALA A 158 -14.92 2.59 -4.93
N ALA A 159 -14.87 3.02 -6.20
CA ALA A 159 -13.65 3.10 -7.00
C ALA A 159 -12.62 4.05 -6.36
N PHE A 160 -13.06 5.22 -5.92
CA PHE A 160 -12.18 6.24 -5.37
C PHE A 160 -11.67 5.83 -3.99
N THR A 161 -12.48 5.16 -3.17
CA THR A 161 -12.04 4.58 -1.90
C THR A 161 -10.98 3.52 -2.14
N ILE A 162 -11.19 2.57 -3.05
CA ILE A 162 -10.23 1.50 -3.35
C ILE A 162 -8.92 2.06 -3.93
N VAL A 163 -8.99 3.01 -4.86
CA VAL A 163 -7.79 3.64 -5.43
C VAL A 163 -7.06 4.47 -4.37
N SER A 164 -7.78 5.16 -3.47
CA SER A 164 -7.17 5.87 -2.34
C SER A 164 -6.46 4.92 -1.37
N MET A 165 -7.00 3.72 -1.13
CA MET A 165 -6.32 2.69 -0.33
C MET A 165 -5.01 2.24 -0.99
N ALA A 166 -5.02 1.99 -2.31
CA ALA A 166 -3.82 1.61 -3.07
C ALA A 166 -2.78 2.74 -3.12
N ASP A 167 -3.21 3.96 -3.44
CA ASP A 167 -2.38 5.18 -3.51
C ASP A 167 -1.70 5.46 -2.16
N ALA A 168 -2.47 5.48 -1.08
CA ALA A 168 -1.94 5.70 0.26
C ALA A 168 -0.95 4.60 0.68
N MET A 169 -1.30 3.32 0.47
CA MET A 169 -0.41 2.22 0.80
C MET A 169 0.88 2.28 -0.01
N GLU A 170 0.84 2.60 -1.30
CA GLU A 170 2.02 2.56 -2.18
C GLU A 170 3.07 3.59 -1.74
N GLN A 171 2.66 4.80 -1.38
CA GLN A 171 3.60 5.91 -1.27
C GLN A 171 3.98 6.29 0.17
N TRP A 172 3.12 6.04 1.17
CA TRP A 172 3.23 6.74 2.45
C TRP A 172 4.32 6.16 3.38
N PHE A 173 5.14 7.06 3.93
CA PHE A 173 6.13 6.78 4.96
C PHE A 173 6.40 8.03 5.81
N SER A 174 7.30 7.94 6.79
CA SER A 174 7.51 8.98 7.81
C SER A 174 7.75 10.40 7.28
N TRP A 175 8.40 10.56 6.12
CA TRP A 175 8.62 11.89 5.54
C TRP A 175 7.27 12.59 5.23
N GLN A 176 6.28 11.84 4.76
CA GLN A 176 4.93 12.37 4.54
C GLN A 176 4.15 12.56 5.84
N ASP A 177 4.39 11.74 6.87
CA ASP A 177 3.77 11.94 8.19
C ASP A 177 4.15 13.31 8.79
N ASP A 178 5.38 13.76 8.54
CA ASP A 178 5.89 15.05 9.03
C ASP A 178 5.34 16.23 8.22
N ILE A 179 5.35 16.13 6.88
CA ILE A 179 4.91 17.21 5.98
C ILE A 179 3.38 17.37 5.97
N PHE A 180 2.66 16.25 5.91
CA PHE A 180 1.20 16.21 5.88
C PHE A 180 0.64 15.78 7.22
N SER A 181 1.23 16.31 8.31
CA SER A 181 0.86 15.92 9.66
C SER A 181 -0.64 16.09 9.90
N ARG A 182 -1.26 14.99 10.35
CA ARG A 182 -2.71 14.87 10.60
C ARG A 182 -3.58 14.84 9.35
N PHE A 183 -3.06 14.55 8.16
CA PHE A 183 -3.91 14.22 7.01
C PHE A 183 -5.02 13.22 7.42
N PRO A 184 -6.28 13.46 7.03
CA PRO A 184 -6.76 14.49 6.10
C PRO A 184 -7.13 15.82 6.79
N HIS A 185 -6.97 15.96 8.10
CA HIS A 185 -7.23 17.18 8.89
C HIS A 185 -5.96 17.98 9.17
N VAL A 186 -5.23 18.33 8.11
CA VAL A 186 -3.99 19.11 8.23
C VAL A 186 -4.31 20.52 8.75
N LEU A 187 -3.80 20.86 9.92
CA LEU A 187 -3.99 22.18 10.53
C LEU A 187 -2.96 23.17 9.95
N GLN A 188 -3.42 24.21 9.26
CA GLN A 188 -2.55 25.31 8.86
C GLN A 188 -2.34 26.27 10.04
N ARG A 189 -1.13 26.31 10.58
CA ARG A 189 -0.72 27.24 11.63
C ARG A 189 0.43 28.10 11.11
N PRO A 190 0.32 29.45 11.14
CA PRO A 190 1.45 30.32 10.84
C PRO A 190 2.58 30.06 11.86
N GLN A 191 3.72 29.56 11.39
CA GLN A 191 4.91 29.29 12.20
C GLN A 191 6.17 29.44 11.34
N THR A 192 7.31 29.75 11.97
CA THR A 192 8.61 29.74 11.26
C THR A 192 8.87 28.33 10.75
N ALA A 193 9.13 28.19 9.45
CA ALA A 193 9.29 26.89 8.82
C ALA A 193 10.55 26.17 9.32
N HIS A 194 10.37 24.97 9.89
CA HIS A 194 11.46 24.05 10.20
C HIS A 194 11.81 23.22 8.97
N TRP A 195 12.52 23.82 8.01
CA TRP A 195 12.87 23.18 6.73
C TRP A 195 13.60 21.83 6.87
N ALA A 196 14.28 21.58 7.99
CA ALA A 196 14.90 20.29 8.28
C ALA A 196 13.89 19.11 8.25
N ALA A 197 12.61 19.34 8.58
CA ALA A 197 11.56 18.32 8.49
C ALA A 197 11.24 17.90 7.03
N SER A 198 11.66 18.70 6.04
CA SER A 198 11.46 18.39 4.62
C SER A 198 12.63 17.62 3.98
N LEU A 199 13.72 17.36 4.72
CA LEU A 199 14.88 16.65 4.19
C LEU A 199 14.48 15.26 3.69
N TRP A 200 14.74 15.01 2.40
CA TRP A 200 14.47 13.74 1.74
C TRP A 200 15.76 12.87 1.70
N PRO A 201 15.67 11.53 1.83
CA PRO A 201 14.45 10.72 2.05
C PRO A 201 14.02 10.66 3.52
N GLY A 202 14.67 11.41 4.42
CA GLY A 202 14.45 11.27 5.86
C GLY A 202 14.81 9.85 6.34
N PRO A 203 14.24 9.38 7.46
CA PRO A 203 14.57 8.06 8.01
C PRO A 203 13.89 6.89 7.28
N MET A 204 12.94 7.15 6.37
CA MET A 204 12.14 6.13 5.69
C MET A 204 11.43 5.14 6.63
N ARG A 205 11.11 5.55 7.86
CA ARG A 205 10.34 4.71 8.78
C ARG A 205 8.94 4.49 8.20
N PRO A 206 8.36 3.29 8.30
CA PRO A 206 6.97 3.08 7.90
C PRO A 206 6.04 4.07 8.59
N SER A 207 4.92 4.41 7.96
CA SER A 207 3.96 5.32 8.59
C SER A 207 3.40 4.72 9.88
N ALA A 208 3.16 5.58 10.86
CA ALA A 208 2.48 5.23 12.12
C ALA A 208 1.00 5.65 12.13
N ARG A 209 0.47 6.10 10.99
CA ARG A 209 -0.82 6.78 10.91
C ARG A 209 -1.63 6.49 9.65
N MET A 210 -1.12 5.74 8.68
CA MET A 210 -1.78 5.60 7.39
C MET A 210 -2.59 4.32 7.28
N LEU A 211 -2.13 3.22 7.88
CA LEU A 211 -2.82 1.93 7.79
C LEU A 211 -4.15 1.91 8.54
N HIS A 212 -4.29 2.57 9.69
CA HIS A 212 -5.59 2.65 10.37
C HIS A 212 -6.61 3.41 9.52
N GLN A 213 -6.17 4.46 8.82
CA GLN A 213 -7.01 5.20 7.89
C GLN A 213 -7.38 4.33 6.69
N ILE A 214 -6.42 3.59 6.10
CA ILE A 214 -6.70 2.66 5.00
C ILE A 214 -7.67 1.56 5.45
N ALA A 215 -7.55 1.06 6.68
CA ALA A 215 -8.49 0.10 7.25
C ALA A 215 -9.90 0.70 7.42
N ALA A 216 -10.00 1.95 7.86
CA ALA A 216 -11.27 2.67 7.97
C ALA A 216 -11.91 2.96 6.61
N LEU A 217 -11.11 3.29 5.59
CA LEU A 217 -11.55 3.37 4.19
C LEU A 217 -12.11 2.03 3.70
N GLY A 218 -11.42 0.92 4.01
CA GLY A 218 -11.91 -0.43 3.74
C GLY A 218 -13.25 -0.69 4.42
N LEU A 219 -13.38 -0.39 5.72
CA LEU A 219 -14.64 -0.56 6.45
C LEU A 219 -15.80 0.22 5.83
N ALA A 220 -15.54 1.41 5.29
CA ALA A 220 -16.57 2.21 4.64
C ALA A 220 -17.17 1.50 3.40
N LEU A 221 -16.39 0.64 2.71
CA LEU A 221 -16.89 -0.18 1.59
C LEU A 221 -17.95 -1.22 2.02
N GLN A 222 -18.12 -1.47 3.32
CA GLN A 222 -19.18 -2.34 3.84
C GLN A 222 -20.56 -1.67 3.86
N HIS A 223 -20.65 -0.36 3.57
CA HIS A 223 -21.92 0.34 3.43
C HIS A 223 -22.83 -0.39 2.41
N PRO A 224 -24.13 -0.60 2.69
CA PRO A 224 -25.02 -1.39 1.81
C PRO A 224 -25.07 -0.91 0.36
N GLY A 225 -24.94 0.40 0.13
CA GLY A 225 -24.91 0.99 -1.22
C GLY A 225 -23.58 0.82 -1.98
N LEU A 226 -22.48 0.61 -1.26
CA LEU A 226 -21.13 0.42 -1.82
C LEU A 226 -20.76 -1.06 -1.95
N ARG A 227 -21.28 -1.89 -1.05
CA ARG A 227 -21.01 -3.32 -1.03
C ARG A 227 -21.50 -3.97 -2.32
N GLY A 228 -20.59 -4.64 -3.03
CA GLY A 228 -20.89 -5.31 -4.29
C GLY A 228 -20.74 -4.45 -5.54
N GLN A 229 -20.44 -3.14 -5.41
CA GLN A 229 -20.07 -2.30 -6.57
C GLN A 229 -18.77 -2.79 -7.22
N LEU A 230 -17.79 -3.16 -6.38
CA LEU A 230 -16.46 -3.59 -6.80
C LEU A 230 -15.96 -4.75 -5.92
N PRO A 231 -15.02 -5.58 -6.42
CA PRO A 231 -14.32 -6.56 -5.61
C PRO A 231 -13.65 -5.89 -4.40
N LEU A 232 -13.83 -6.43 -3.21
CA LEU A 232 -13.20 -5.88 -2.01
C LEU A 232 -11.71 -6.20 -1.98
N PRO A 233 -10.85 -5.24 -1.61
CA PRO A 233 -9.45 -5.51 -1.32
C PRO A 233 -9.29 -6.60 -0.22
N PRO A 234 -8.34 -7.53 -0.35
CA PRO A 234 -8.27 -8.74 0.48
C PRO A 234 -7.63 -8.54 1.87
N MET A 235 -7.23 -7.32 2.23
CA MET A 235 -6.69 -6.99 3.54
C MET A 235 -7.79 -6.70 4.58
N PHE A 236 -7.41 -6.67 5.86
CA PHE A 236 -8.31 -6.38 6.99
C PHE A 236 -9.54 -7.29 7.03
N GLU A 237 -9.35 -8.58 6.75
CA GLU A 237 -10.43 -9.58 6.64
C GLU A 237 -11.50 -9.15 5.63
N GLN A 238 -11.11 -8.95 4.37
CA GLN A 238 -12.00 -8.43 3.33
C GLN A 238 -12.65 -7.10 3.74
N CYS A 239 -11.85 -6.20 4.29
CA CYS A 239 -12.30 -4.87 4.70
C CYS A 239 -13.40 -4.87 5.78
N THR A 240 -13.42 -5.86 6.68
CA THR A 240 -14.38 -5.91 7.82
C THR A 240 -13.73 -5.62 9.17
N ARG A 241 -12.40 -5.59 9.26
CA ARG A 241 -11.69 -5.35 10.53
C ARG A 241 -11.12 -3.93 10.62
N PRO A 242 -11.37 -3.22 11.72
CA PRO A 242 -10.63 -1.99 12.00
C PRO A 242 -9.19 -2.31 12.38
N LEU A 243 -8.32 -1.31 12.22
CA LEU A 243 -7.04 -1.22 12.90
C LEU A 243 -7.09 0.04 13.78
N ALA A 244 -6.77 -0.06 15.07
CA ALA A 244 -6.76 1.12 15.93
C ALA A 244 -5.53 1.97 15.64
N GLN A 245 -5.67 3.29 15.72
CA GLN A 245 -4.54 4.21 15.56
C GLN A 245 -3.41 3.92 16.56
N ALA A 246 -3.75 3.57 17.81
CA ALA A 246 -2.78 3.24 18.84
C ALA A 246 -2.01 1.94 18.51
N ASP A 247 -2.71 0.95 17.94
CA ASP A 247 -2.10 -0.32 17.54
C ASP A 247 -1.15 -0.12 16.35
N GLU A 248 -1.54 0.68 15.34
CA GLU A 248 -0.62 1.03 14.25
C GLU A 248 0.65 1.71 14.79
N ALA A 249 0.49 2.73 15.63
CA ALA A 249 1.63 3.47 16.18
C ALA A 249 2.56 2.59 17.04
N ALA A 250 1.98 1.68 17.84
CA ALA A 250 2.73 0.72 18.63
C ALA A 250 3.51 -0.25 17.73
N ALA A 251 2.85 -0.87 16.74
CA ALA A 251 3.49 -1.79 15.81
C ALA A 251 4.63 -1.13 15.03
N THR A 252 4.43 0.09 14.53
CA THR A 252 5.48 0.86 13.84
C THR A 252 6.68 1.10 14.74
N SER A 253 6.45 1.52 15.98
CA SER A 253 7.53 1.85 16.92
C SER A 253 8.34 0.61 17.32
N LEU A 254 7.66 -0.51 17.60
CA LEU A 254 8.27 -1.79 17.97
C LEU A 254 9.06 -2.41 16.80
N TYR A 255 8.49 -2.42 15.59
CA TYR A 255 9.21 -2.86 14.39
C TYR A 255 10.44 -1.98 14.15
N TRP A 256 10.28 -0.66 14.26
CA TRP A 256 11.36 0.28 14.00
C TRP A 256 12.54 0.15 14.98
N SER A 257 12.27 -0.10 16.27
CA SER A 257 13.34 -0.29 17.24
C SER A 257 14.20 -1.51 16.92
N VAL A 258 13.60 -2.60 16.45
CA VAL A 258 14.33 -3.81 16.04
C VAL A 258 15.15 -3.55 14.78
N ILE A 259 14.55 -2.88 13.80
CA ILE A 259 15.21 -2.54 12.53
C ILE A 259 16.40 -1.59 12.71
N GLN A 260 16.31 -0.65 13.67
CA GLN A 260 17.39 0.27 14.01
C GLN A 260 18.45 -0.37 14.92
N LEU A 261 18.33 -1.67 15.21
CA LEU A 261 19.21 -2.40 16.12
C LEU A 261 19.24 -1.78 17.53
N ASP A 262 18.12 -1.19 17.97
CA ASP A 262 17.92 -0.58 19.29
C ASP A 262 17.46 -1.63 20.33
N GLN A 263 17.91 -2.87 20.17
CA GLN A 263 17.68 -3.98 21.08
C GLN A 263 19.02 -4.61 21.43
N PRO A 264 19.17 -5.28 22.59
CA PRO A 264 20.39 -6.03 22.90
C PRO A 264 20.72 -7.04 21.78
N LEU A 265 21.94 -6.96 21.23
CA LEU A 265 22.37 -7.79 20.09
C LEU A 265 23.03 -9.11 20.50
N VAL A 266 23.23 -9.33 21.79
CA VAL A 266 23.92 -10.50 22.34
C VAL A 266 23.03 -11.75 22.29
N ASP A 267 21.71 -11.58 22.32
CA ASP A 267 20.72 -12.65 22.28
C ASP A 267 19.49 -12.23 21.46
N LEU A 268 18.71 -13.20 20.98
CA LEU A 268 17.55 -13.00 20.12
C LEU A 268 16.25 -12.77 20.89
N ASP A 269 16.17 -13.07 22.20
CA ASP A 269 14.90 -13.10 22.93
C ASP A 269 14.21 -11.74 22.98
N ALA A 270 14.97 -10.65 23.23
CA ALA A 270 14.42 -9.31 23.30
C ALA A 270 13.84 -8.86 21.94
N ALA A 271 14.61 -8.99 20.86
CA ALA A 271 14.16 -8.65 19.51
C ALA A 271 12.98 -9.52 19.06
N THR A 272 12.99 -10.81 19.40
CA THR A 272 11.88 -11.73 19.14
C THR A 272 10.62 -11.28 19.86
N ALA A 273 10.69 -11.03 21.17
CA ALA A 273 9.55 -10.58 21.97
C ALA A 273 8.96 -9.26 21.47
N VAL A 274 9.81 -8.31 21.07
CA VAL A 274 9.39 -7.01 20.52
C VAL A 274 8.66 -7.19 19.18
N LEU A 275 9.19 -8.00 18.25
CA LEU A 275 8.49 -8.29 16.99
C LEU A 275 7.19 -9.06 17.20
N GLU A 276 7.16 -10.01 18.13
CA GLU A 276 5.92 -10.68 18.50
C GLU A 276 4.84 -9.68 18.98
N GLN A 277 5.21 -8.65 19.75
CA GLN A 277 4.28 -7.58 20.11
C GLN A 277 3.89 -6.71 18.91
N ALA A 278 4.82 -6.39 18.02
CA ALA A 278 4.51 -5.66 16.79
C ALA A 278 3.44 -6.39 15.96
N VAL A 279 3.57 -7.72 15.82
CA VAL A 279 2.61 -8.57 15.11
C VAL A 279 1.25 -8.64 15.83
N ARG A 280 1.23 -8.67 17.17
CA ARG A 280 -0.02 -8.64 17.93
C ARG A 280 -0.81 -7.35 17.72
N HIS A 281 -0.13 -6.21 17.66
CA HIS A 281 -0.76 -4.92 17.39
C HIS A 281 -1.17 -4.77 15.92
N ASN A 282 -0.34 -5.21 14.97
CA ASN A 282 -0.65 -5.10 13.55
C ASN A 282 -0.31 -6.38 12.78
N PRO A 283 -1.26 -7.33 12.67
CA PRO A 283 -1.07 -8.57 11.91
C PRO A 283 -1.20 -8.38 10.40
N TRP A 284 -1.52 -7.17 9.94
CA TRP A 284 -1.89 -6.89 8.54
C TRP A 284 -0.70 -6.51 7.65
N VAL A 285 0.52 -6.40 8.20
CA VAL A 285 1.74 -6.07 7.46
C VAL A 285 2.76 -7.20 7.52
N GLY A 286 3.46 -7.46 6.42
CA GLY A 286 4.31 -8.63 6.27
C GLY A 286 5.69 -8.47 6.88
N GLU A 287 6.22 -7.25 6.95
CA GLU A 287 7.61 -6.98 7.31
C GLU A 287 7.97 -7.41 8.74
N PRO A 288 7.20 -7.06 9.80
CA PRO A 288 7.50 -7.55 11.15
C PRO A 288 7.46 -9.08 11.24
N GLN A 289 6.54 -9.71 10.51
CA GLN A 289 6.35 -11.16 10.49
C GLN A 289 7.48 -11.88 9.75
N MET A 290 7.96 -11.28 8.66
CA MET A 290 9.10 -11.77 7.91
C MET A 290 10.38 -11.69 8.77
N VAL A 291 10.66 -10.54 9.39
CA VAL A 291 11.85 -10.41 10.26
C VAL A 291 11.77 -11.39 11.43
N LEU A 292 10.57 -11.58 11.99
CA LEU A 292 10.32 -12.56 13.04
C LEU A 292 10.60 -14.00 12.56
N ALA A 293 10.23 -14.35 11.32
CA ALA A 293 10.56 -15.65 10.74
C ALA A 293 12.08 -15.89 10.66
N GLN A 294 12.85 -14.86 10.30
CA GLN A 294 14.31 -14.93 10.28
C GLN A 294 14.92 -15.11 11.69
N LEU A 295 14.37 -14.42 12.69
CA LEU A 295 14.78 -14.62 14.09
C LEU A 295 14.46 -16.04 14.57
N TYR A 296 13.27 -16.56 14.26
CA TYR A 296 12.90 -17.94 14.61
C TYR A 296 13.80 -18.98 13.94
N LEU A 297 14.19 -18.80 12.67
CA LEU A 297 15.17 -19.68 12.02
C LEU A 297 16.53 -19.65 12.73
N SER A 298 16.97 -18.45 13.09
CA SER A 298 18.25 -18.25 13.80
C SER A 298 18.22 -18.84 15.21
N ALA A 299 17.05 -18.85 15.86
CA ALA A 299 16.78 -19.48 17.14
C ALA A 299 16.46 -20.99 17.05
N ARG A 300 16.58 -21.62 15.87
CA ARG A 300 16.26 -23.04 15.62
C ARG A 300 14.81 -23.42 15.97
N ARG A 301 13.87 -22.53 15.67
CA ARG A 301 12.40 -22.71 15.81
C ARG A 301 11.73 -22.79 14.42
N PRO A 302 11.94 -23.87 13.66
CA PRO A 302 11.51 -23.95 12.26
C PRO A 302 9.98 -23.88 12.09
N ASP A 303 9.19 -24.46 13.00
CA ASP A 303 7.73 -24.44 12.90
C ASP A 303 7.16 -23.02 13.09
N ASP A 304 7.71 -22.26 14.04
CA ASP A 304 7.32 -20.87 14.26
C ASP A 304 7.76 -19.99 13.09
N ALA A 305 8.96 -20.23 12.56
CA ALA A 305 9.46 -19.55 11.36
C ALA A 305 8.57 -19.79 10.15
N ARG A 306 8.14 -21.05 9.93
CA ARG A 306 7.25 -21.42 8.83
C ARG A 306 5.93 -20.65 8.91
N ARG A 307 5.28 -20.65 10.07
CA ARG A 307 4.01 -19.93 10.29
C ARG A 307 4.14 -18.42 10.11
N ALA A 308 5.22 -17.83 10.61
CA ALA A 308 5.49 -16.40 10.45
C ALA A 308 5.77 -16.03 8.98
N ALA A 309 6.52 -16.87 8.25
CA ALA A 309 6.81 -16.67 6.82
C ALA A 309 5.56 -16.86 5.94
N GLU A 310 4.72 -17.86 6.21
CA GLU A 310 3.43 -18.06 5.53
C GLU A 310 2.51 -16.84 5.70
N SER A 311 2.40 -16.34 6.93
CA SER A 311 1.59 -15.16 7.24
C SER A 311 2.16 -13.86 6.66
N ALA A 312 3.49 -13.72 6.62
CA ALA A 312 4.15 -12.62 5.93
C ALA A 312 3.86 -12.64 4.42
N LEU A 313 3.96 -13.81 3.76
CA LEU A 313 3.60 -13.97 2.35
C LEU A 313 2.14 -13.64 2.10
N GLN A 314 1.24 -14.03 3.01
CA GLN A 314 -0.17 -13.67 2.92
C GLN A 314 -0.34 -12.15 2.91
N ALA A 315 0.30 -11.44 3.84
CA ALA A 315 0.22 -9.98 3.90
C ALA A 315 0.79 -9.31 2.65
N PHE A 316 1.98 -9.72 2.19
CA PHE A 316 2.56 -9.17 0.95
C PHE A 316 1.69 -9.44 -0.27
N SER A 317 1.07 -10.61 -0.35
CA SER A 317 0.16 -10.98 -1.44
C SER A 317 -1.20 -10.28 -1.34
N ALA A 318 -1.63 -9.86 -0.16
CA ALA A 318 -2.85 -9.07 0.00
C ALA A 318 -2.65 -7.61 -0.44
N TRP A 319 -1.48 -7.03 -0.17
CA TRP A 319 -1.22 -5.62 -0.48
C TRP A 319 -0.73 -5.38 -1.90
N GLY A 320 0.16 -6.22 -2.43
CA GLY A 320 0.86 -5.92 -3.68
C GLY A 320 1.80 -4.71 -3.58
N ASN A 321 2.15 -4.29 -2.36
CA ASN A 321 3.08 -3.20 -2.03
C ASN A 321 3.73 -3.45 -0.67
N ALA A 322 4.85 -2.79 -0.40
CA ALA A 322 5.56 -2.85 0.88
C ALA A 322 5.05 -1.79 1.84
N TRP A 323 4.92 -2.06 3.13
CA TRP A 323 4.74 -1.03 4.16
C TRP A 323 6.07 -0.33 4.50
N ASP A 324 7.17 -1.08 4.53
CA ASP A 324 8.52 -0.54 4.67
C ASP A 324 9.14 -0.25 3.28
N LYS A 325 9.26 1.05 2.97
CA LYS A 325 9.67 1.56 1.66
C LYS A 325 11.17 1.48 1.38
N ARG A 326 11.98 1.06 2.35
CA ARG A 326 13.45 0.95 2.16
C ARG A 326 13.81 -0.18 1.22
N VAL A 327 12.93 -1.17 1.10
CA VAL A 327 13.09 -2.33 0.23
C VAL A 327 11.81 -2.48 -0.61
N GLN A 328 12.00 -2.90 -1.85
CA GLN A 328 10.89 -3.07 -2.79
C GLN A 328 10.09 -4.34 -2.49
N TRP A 329 8.80 -4.32 -2.84
CA TRP A 329 7.85 -5.40 -2.52
C TRP A 329 8.28 -6.79 -3.03
N ASP A 330 8.83 -6.83 -4.23
CA ASP A 330 9.37 -8.04 -4.86
C ASP A 330 10.52 -8.65 -4.05
N ALA A 331 11.43 -7.81 -3.55
CA ALA A 331 12.53 -8.24 -2.69
C ALA A 331 12.02 -8.76 -1.33
N TRP A 332 11.00 -8.12 -0.74
CA TRP A 332 10.35 -8.64 0.46
C TRP A 332 9.73 -10.02 0.23
N ILE A 333 9.03 -10.23 -0.89
CA ILE A 333 8.47 -11.54 -1.25
C ILE A 333 9.59 -12.56 -1.47
N ALA A 334 10.62 -12.22 -2.25
CA ALA A 334 11.73 -13.12 -2.55
C ALA A 334 12.41 -13.62 -1.26
N TRP A 335 12.73 -12.70 -0.35
CA TRP A 335 13.34 -13.04 0.93
C TRP A 335 12.41 -13.91 1.79
N THR A 336 11.13 -13.56 1.89
CA THR A 336 10.16 -14.36 2.67
C THR A 336 10.01 -15.78 2.13
N ARG A 337 10.05 -15.98 0.80
CA ARG A 337 10.04 -17.31 0.19
C ARG A 337 11.29 -18.12 0.54
N ILE A 338 12.47 -17.49 0.62
CA ILE A 338 13.71 -18.15 1.06
C ILE A 338 13.61 -18.57 2.52
N LEU A 339 13.05 -17.72 3.39
CA LEU A 339 12.81 -18.06 4.80
C LEU A 339 11.84 -19.25 4.91
N LEU A 340 10.72 -19.23 4.17
CA LEU A 340 9.75 -20.32 4.15
C LEU A 340 10.37 -21.64 3.67
N GLN A 341 11.13 -21.60 2.57
CA GLN A 341 11.86 -22.76 2.08
C GLN A 341 12.82 -23.29 3.16
N SER A 342 13.61 -22.40 3.77
CA SER A 342 14.59 -22.78 4.80
C SER A 342 13.94 -23.39 6.04
N ALA A 343 12.80 -22.86 6.47
CA ALA A 343 12.01 -23.40 7.57
C ALA A 343 11.45 -24.79 7.25
N THR A 344 11.09 -25.03 5.99
CA THR A 344 10.50 -26.29 5.53
C THR A 344 11.55 -27.38 5.28
N THR A 345 12.69 -27.01 4.69
CA THR A 345 13.72 -27.96 4.27
C THR A 345 14.91 -28.06 5.22
N GLY A 346 14.93 -27.28 6.30
CA GLY A 346 16.03 -27.26 7.27
C GLY A 346 17.35 -26.74 6.69
N THR A 347 17.30 -25.81 5.74
CA THR A 347 18.49 -25.33 5.00
C THR A 347 18.99 -23.96 5.46
N TRP A 348 18.52 -23.47 6.61
CA TRP A 348 19.02 -22.20 7.16
C TRP A 348 20.52 -22.34 7.53
N PRO A 349 21.38 -21.40 7.11
CA PRO A 349 22.82 -21.53 7.34
C PRO A 349 23.17 -21.48 8.83
N GLU A 350 24.05 -22.39 9.26
CA GLU A 350 24.58 -22.39 10.64
C GLU A 350 25.62 -21.29 10.90
N ARG A 351 26.17 -20.71 9.83
CA ARG A 351 27.21 -19.67 9.90
C ARG A 351 26.78 -18.40 9.20
N LEU A 352 27.03 -17.26 9.84
CA LEU A 352 26.64 -15.94 9.34
C LEU A 352 27.26 -15.61 7.96
N ASP A 353 28.50 -16.01 7.71
CA ASP A 353 29.18 -15.78 6.42
C ASP A 353 28.55 -16.55 5.25
N ARG A 354 27.67 -17.51 5.53
CA ARG A 354 26.92 -18.28 4.52
C ARG A 354 25.56 -17.67 4.20
N LEU A 355 25.12 -16.63 4.93
CA LEU A 355 23.82 -16.00 4.73
C LEU A 355 23.66 -15.45 3.30
N ASN A 356 24.73 -14.91 2.70
CA ASN A 356 24.68 -14.39 1.33
C ASN A 356 24.59 -15.47 0.23
N ASN A 357 24.58 -16.77 0.60
CA ASN A 357 24.47 -17.89 -0.34
C ASN A 357 23.10 -18.57 -0.33
N VAL A 358 22.13 -18.03 0.43
CA VAL A 358 20.77 -18.59 0.43
C VAL A 358 20.05 -18.22 -0.87
N ALA A 359 19.34 -19.18 -1.44
CA ALA A 359 18.58 -19.00 -2.67
C ALA A 359 17.38 -19.95 -2.70
N LEU A 360 16.39 -19.59 -3.52
CA LEU A 360 15.31 -20.50 -3.86
C LEU A 360 15.86 -21.68 -4.67
N ARG A 361 15.40 -22.88 -4.33
CA ARG A 361 15.72 -24.10 -5.06
C ARG A 361 14.52 -24.43 -5.96
N GLY A 362 14.82 -24.76 -7.23
CA GLY A 362 13.82 -25.12 -8.23
C GLY A 362 13.24 -26.52 -8.01
#